data_AF-V6HCR2-F1
#
_entry.id   AF-V6HCR2-F1
#
_cell.length_a   1.000
_cell.length_b   1.000
_cell.length_c   1.000
_cell.angle_alpha   90.00
_cell.angle_beta   90.00
_cell.angle_gamma   90.00
#
_symmetry.space_group_name_H-M   'P 1'
#
loop_
_entity.id
_entity.type
_entity.pdbx_description
1 polymer ?
#
loop_
_entity_poly.entity_id
_entity_poly.type
_entity_poly.pdbx_seq_one_letter_code
_entity_poly.pdbx_strand_id
1 'polypeptide(L)'
;MLCLSCIGQDIQEEFYKVRGDKIKRDDAKQLLIGDIAALQQRCPQFGSSGYNWTSSYSLMFASTPCGGPSSSSGSSSGSSKPTSAQQRQADSLTGCANYDYLDRSSVNTCRLLIQNDPCGTPSCNSCNEPSFTSNYRFSTFALCSGALRADFSFPFFL
;
A
#
# COMPACT_ATOMS: atom_id res chain seq x y z
N MET A 1 24.35 27.45 -0.12
CA MET A 1 22.91 27.18 0.14
C MET A 1 22.81 25.82 0.83
N LEU A 2 22.67 25.81 2.15
CA LEU A 2 22.44 24.59 2.94
C LEU A 2 20.94 24.29 2.88
N CYS A 3 20.57 23.18 2.22
CA CYS A 3 19.17 22.76 2.14
C CYS A 3 18.76 22.20 3.51
N LEU A 4 18.24 23.06 4.39
CA LEU A 4 17.77 22.70 5.74
C LEU A 4 16.73 21.56 5.72
N SER A 5 16.00 21.40 4.62
CA SER A 5 15.07 20.26 4.45
C SER A 5 15.73 18.93 4.16
N CYS A 6 16.97 18.89 3.65
CA CYS A 6 17.71 17.63 3.48
C CYS A 6 18.23 17.12 4.83
N ILE A 7 18.69 18.03 5.70
CA ILE A 7 19.19 17.70 7.04
C ILE A 7 18.07 17.08 7.89
N GLY A 8 16.83 17.59 7.78
CA GLY A 8 15.69 17.02 8.49
C GLY A 8 15.28 15.61 8.04
N GLN A 9 15.47 15.28 6.76
CA GLN A 9 15.18 13.93 6.24
C GLN A 9 16.24 12.93 6.67
N ASP A 10 17.52 13.29 6.61
CA ASP A 10 18.62 12.41 7.06
C ASP A 10 18.47 12.06 8.56
N ILE A 11 18.18 13.05 9.41
CA ILE A 11 18.02 12.83 10.85
C ILE A 11 16.80 11.96 11.15
N GLN A 12 15.67 12.15 10.46
CA GLN A 12 14.51 11.28 10.64
C GLN A 12 14.79 9.86 10.16
N GLU A 13 15.43 9.71 9.01
CA GLU A 13 15.75 8.39 8.46
C GLU A 13 16.71 7.63 9.37
N GLU A 14 17.73 8.30 9.91
CA GLU A 14 18.66 7.72 10.88
C GLU A 14 17.93 7.34 12.19
N PHE A 15 17.05 8.21 12.70
CA PHE A 15 16.25 7.93 13.89
C PHE A 15 15.31 6.73 13.73
N TYR A 16 14.66 6.58 12.58
CA TYR A 16 13.82 5.42 12.27
C TYR A 16 14.64 4.15 12.04
N LYS A 17 15.82 4.25 11.42
CA LYS A 17 16.76 3.12 11.30
C LYS A 17 17.21 2.61 12.67
N VAL A 18 17.51 3.52 13.60
CA VAL A 18 17.94 3.18 14.97
C VAL A 18 16.82 2.55 15.79
N ARG A 19 15.58 3.05 15.69
CA ARG A 19 14.45 2.45 16.42
C ARG A 19 13.92 1.16 15.81
N GLY A 20 14.03 0.98 14.49
CA GLY A 20 13.62 -0.24 13.79
C GLY A 20 12.11 -0.50 13.77
N ASP A 21 11.29 0.37 14.37
CA ASP A 21 9.84 0.26 14.47
C ASP A 21 9.10 0.73 13.21
N LYS A 22 9.81 1.45 12.33
CA LYS A 22 9.28 1.96 11.06
C LYS A 22 9.96 1.34 9.84
N ILE A 23 9.26 1.34 8.73
CA ILE A 23 9.75 0.94 7.42
C ILE A 23 9.34 1.99 6.38
N LYS A 24 10.23 2.31 5.43
CA LYS A 24 9.84 3.17 4.32
C LYS A 24 8.73 2.50 3.54
N ARG A 25 7.71 3.27 3.14
CA ARG A 25 6.58 2.75 2.38
C ARG A 25 7.03 2.04 1.10
N ASP A 26 8.01 2.58 0.39
CA ASP A 26 8.51 1.97 -0.85
C ASP A 26 9.19 0.62 -0.59
N ASP A 27 9.99 0.50 0.47
CA ASP A 27 10.59 -0.77 0.89
C ASP A 27 9.49 -1.79 1.26
N ALA A 28 8.46 -1.35 2.00
CA ALA A 28 7.31 -2.18 2.34
C ALA A 28 6.56 -2.67 1.08
N LYS A 29 6.35 -1.78 0.10
CA LYS A 29 5.73 -2.14 -1.19
C LYS A 29 6.56 -3.19 -1.93
N GLN A 30 7.88 -3.02 -2.01
CA GLN A 30 8.76 -3.99 -2.68
C GLN A 30 8.68 -5.39 -2.02
N LEU A 31 8.70 -5.44 -0.69
CA LEU A 31 8.54 -6.70 0.05
C LEU A 31 7.20 -7.37 -0.25
N LEU A 32 6.11 -6.61 -0.22
CA LEU A 32 4.76 -7.12 -0.47
C LEU A 32 4.56 -7.55 -1.93
N ILE A 33 5.14 -6.83 -2.90
CA ILE A 33 5.15 -7.24 -4.31
C ILE A 33 5.84 -8.61 -4.46
N GLY A 34 6.98 -8.81 -3.79
CA GLY A 34 7.67 -10.10 -3.77
C GLY A 34 6.81 -11.23 -3.17
N ASP A 35 6.16 -10.96 -2.03
CA ASP A 35 5.29 -11.94 -1.37
C ASP A 35 4.06 -12.30 -2.25
N ILE A 36 3.45 -11.32 -2.93
CA ILE A 36 2.34 -11.54 -3.87
C ILE A 36 2.80 -12.33 -5.11
N ALA A 37 3.98 -12.03 -5.66
CA ALA A 37 4.52 -12.79 -6.79
C ALA A 37 4.78 -14.25 -6.40
N ALA A 38 5.34 -14.49 -5.22
CA ALA A 38 5.52 -15.85 -4.69
C ALA A 38 4.16 -16.55 -4.47
N LEU A 39 3.16 -15.82 -3.98
CA LEU A 39 1.80 -16.34 -3.83
C LEU A 39 1.17 -16.74 -5.15
N GLN A 40 1.31 -15.93 -6.21
CA GLN A 40 0.80 -16.25 -7.55
C GLN A 40 1.43 -17.53 -8.12
N GLN A 41 2.73 -17.72 -7.91
CA GLN A 41 3.43 -18.93 -8.35
C GLN A 41 2.90 -20.18 -7.62
N ARG A 42 2.57 -20.03 -6.33
CA ARG A 42 2.08 -21.13 -5.50
C ARG A 42 0.58 -21.40 -5.68
N CYS A 43 -0.20 -20.36 -5.96
CA CYS A 43 -1.65 -20.40 -6.15
C CYS A 43 -2.05 -19.77 -7.51
N PRO A 44 -2.08 -20.53 -8.61
CA PRO A 44 -2.46 -20.01 -9.94
C PRO A 44 -3.86 -19.35 -9.99
N GLN A 45 -4.76 -19.78 -9.12
CA GLN A 45 -6.13 -19.24 -8.99
C GLN A 45 -6.17 -17.80 -8.44
N PHE A 46 -5.08 -17.32 -7.84
CA PHE A 46 -5.05 -16.00 -7.17
C PHE A 46 -5.40 -14.86 -8.13
N GLY A 47 -4.84 -14.90 -9.35
CA GLY A 47 -5.09 -13.89 -10.39
C GLY A 47 -6.33 -14.14 -11.26
N SER A 48 -6.83 -15.38 -11.32
CA SER A 48 -7.99 -15.76 -12.14
C SER A 48 -9.29 -15.91 -11.35
N SER A 49 -9.27 -15.57 -10.06
CA SER A 49 -10.45 -15.50 -9.20
C SER A 49 -11.40 -14.38 -9.62
N GLY A 50 -12.68 -14.50 -9.26
CA GLY A 50 -13.67 -13.43 -9.48
C GLY A 50 -13.35 -12.11 -8.76
N TYR A 51 -12.42 -12.13 -7.79
CA TYR A 51 -11.97 -10.95 -7.03
C TYR A 51 -10.62 -10.39 -7.54
N ASN A 52 -10.06 -10.99 -8.60
CA ASN A 52 -8.80 -10.62 -9.23
C ASN A 52 -7.78 -10.06 -8.23
N TRP A 53 -7.37 -10.90 -7.27
CA TRP A 53 -6.59 -10.45 -6.11
C TRP A 53 -5.29 -9.77 -6.52
N THR A 54 -4.66 -10.23 -7.61
CA THR A 54 -3.48 -9.60 -8.22
C THR A 54 -3.71 -8.12 -8.55
N SER A 55 -4.77 -7.81 -9.29
CA SER A 55 -5.10 -6.43 -9.64
C SER A 55 -5.51 -5.62 -8.41
N SER A 56 -6.26 -6.22 -7.49
CA SER A 56 -6.66 -5.59 -6.23
C SER A 56 -5.45 -5.13 -5.41
N TYR A 57 -4.43 -5.98 -5.22
CA TYR A 57 -3.21 -5.60 -4.51
C TYR A 57 -2.38 -4.57 -5.28
N SER A 58 -2.30 -4.68 -6.61
CA SER A 58 -1.62 -3.67 -7.44
C SER A 58 -2.22 -2.27 -7.25
N LEU A 59 -3.57 -2.16 -7.21
CA LEU A 59 -4.27 -0.91 -6.95
C LEU A 59 -4.02 -0.39 -5.53
N MET A 60 -4.02 -1.27 -4.54
CA MET A 60 -3.64 -0.91 -3.16
C MET A 60 -2.23 -0.31 -3.11
N PHE A 61 -1.26 -0.92 -3.77
CA PHE A 61 0.14 -0.46 -3.79
C PHE A 61 0.31 0.84 -4.58
N ALA A 62 -0.51 1.06 -5.60
CA ALA A 62 -0.53 2.29 -6.38
C ALA A 62 -1.23 3.45 -5.66
N SER A 63 -2.06 3.18 -4.66
CA SER A 63 -2.78 4.22 -3.93
C SER A 63 -1.83 5.14 -3.14
N THR A 64 -2.21 6.43 -3.08
CA THR A 64 -1.47 7.47 -2.36
C THR A 64 -2.47 8.25 -1.51
N PRO A 65 -2.52 8.03 -0.19
CA PRO A 65 -3.52 8.64 0.71
C PRO A 65 -3.42 10.15 0.83
N CYS A 66 -2.29 10.68 0.43
CA CYS A 66 -2.04 12.10 0.29
C CYS A 66 -1.82 12.25 -1.19
N GLY A 67 -2.88 12.69 -1.90
CA GLY A 67 -2.94 12.70 -3.35
C GLY A 67 -1.57 13.02 -3.92
N GLY A 68 -1.04 12.09 -4.72
CA GLY A 68 0.26 12.28 -5.35
C GLY A 68 0.33 13.64 -6.05
N PRO A 69 1.52 14.11 -6.44
CA PRO A 69 1.64 15.37 -7.16
C PRO A 69 0.69 15.31 -8.36
N SER A 70 -0.44 16.04 -8.31
CA SER A 70 -1.62 16.04 -9.21
C SER A 70 -2.99 15.61 -8.64
N SER A 71 -3.30 15.73 -7.35
CA SER A 71 -4.71 15.80 -6.93
C SER A 71 -5.24 17.24 -7.02
N SER A 72 -5.49 17.70 -8.24
CA SER A 72 -6.32 18.89 -8.50
C SER A 72 -7.18 18.67 -9.74
N SER A 73 -8.12 17.73 -9.65
CA SER A 73 -9.32 17.72 -10.49
C SER A 73 -10.31 18.75 -9.90
N GLY A 74 -10.06 20.01 -10.19
CA GLY A 74 -10.93 21.14 -9.87
C GLY A 74 -10.76 22.21 -10.93
N SER A 75 -11.68 22.26 -11.89
CA SER A 75 -11.69 23.22 -12.99
C SER A 75 -11.93 24.65 -12.47
N SER A 76 -10.90 25.50 -12.49
CA SER A 76 -11.05 26.95 -12.70
C SER A 76 -9.70 27.62 -12.91
N SER A 77 -9.47 28.07 -14.14
CA SER A 77 -8.81 29.32 -14.54
C SER A 77 -7.87 29.99 -13.53
N GLY A 78 -6.55 29.95 -13.81
CA GLY A 78 -5.61 30.97 -13.36
C GLY A 78 -4.60 30.55 -12.29
N SER A 79 -3.33 30.68 -12.69
CA SER A 79 -2.18 31.11 -11.86
C SER A 79 -1.59 30.16 -10.81
N SER A 80 -0.28 29.90 -11.03
CA SER A 80 0.76 29.52 -10.06
C SER A 80 0.70 28.10 -9.50
N LYS A 81 1.60 27.24 -10.01
CA LYS A 81 1.99 25.99 -9.33
C LYS A 81 2.36 26.31 -7.87
N PRO A 82 1.78 25.63 -6.86
CA PRO A 82 2.18 25.83 -5.48
C PRO A 82 3.65 25.45 -5.33
N THR A 83 4.40 26.25 -4.60
CA THR A 83 5.79 25.93 -4.26
C THR A 83 5.80 24.72 -3.32
N SER A 84 6.89 23.95 -3.33
CA SER A 84 7.09 22.80 -2.45
C SER A 84 6.91 23.11 -0.95
N ALA A 85 7.05 24.37 -0.53
CA ALA A 85 6.76 24.82 0.83
C ALA A 85 5.24 24.90 1.15
N GLN A 86 4.43 25.32 0.18
CA GLN A 86 2.96 25.39 0.32
C GLN A 86 2.32 23.99 0.31
N GLN A 87 2.85 23.09 -0.51
CA GLN A 87 2.47 21.67 -0.49
C GLN A 87 2.78 21.06 0.90
N ARG A 88 3.97 21.32 1.45
CA ARG A 88 4.38 20.81 2.77
C ARG A 88 3.56 21.38 3.93
N GLN A 89 3.10 22.63 3.85
CA GLN A 89 2.20 23.19 4.86
C GLN A 89 0.81 22.55 4.78
N ALA A 90 0.28 22.31 3.58
CA ALA A 90 -0.95 21.56 3.40
C ALA A 90 -0.80 20.12 3.91
N ASP A 91 0.31 19.44 3.59
CA ASP A 91 0.61 18.07 4.03
C ASP A 91 0.84 17.96 5.55
N SER A 92 1.37 19.00 6.19
CA SER A 92 1.52 19.06 7.64
C SER A 92 0.17 19.28 8.33
N LEU A 93 -0.70 20.12 7.74
CA LEU A 93 -2.05 20.40 8.25
C LEU A 93 -3.03 19.23 8.04
N THR A 94 -2.82 18.38 7.02
CA THR A 94 -3.62 17.17 6.76
C THR A 94 -3.04 15.89 7.38
N GLY A 95 -1.86 15.94 8.00
CA GLY A 95 -1.18 14.77 8.58
C GLY A 95 -0.41 13.90 7.58
N CYS A 96 -0.30 14.36 6.33
CA CYS A 96 0.32 13.71 5.19
C CYS A 96 1.85 13.56 5.24
N ALA A 97 2.54 14.41 6.02
CA ALA A 97 3.99 14.30 6.21
C ALA A 97 4.46 12.99 6.89
N ASN A 98 3.54 12.22 7.48
CA ASN A 98 3.83 11.03 8.29
C ASN A 98 3.55 9.70 7.54
N TYR A 99 3.41 9.74 6.22
CA TYR A 99 2.98 8.61 5.39
C TYR A 99 4.12 7.90 4.65
N ASP A 100 5.31 8.49 4.61
CA ASP A 100 6.49 7.85 3.99
C ASP A 100 7.04 6.70 4.84
N TYR A 101 6.71 6.70 6.14
CA TYR A 101 7.10 5.68 7.08
C TYR A 101 5.87 4.97 7.64
N LEU A 102 5.86 3.65 7.49
CA LEU A 102 4.82 2.76 7.97
C LEU A 102 5.26 2.05 9.25
N ASP A 103 4.29 1.57 10.01
CA ASP A 103 4.53 0.72 11.16
C ASP A 103 5.06 -0.65 10.72
N ARG A 104 6.29 -1.00 11.11
CA ARG A 104 6.95 -2.21 10.64
C ARG A 104 6.23 -3.48 11.11
N SER A 105 5.70 -3.50 12.33
CA SER A 105 4.91 -4.62 12.85
C SER A 105 3.68 -4.86 11.98
N SER A 106 2.93 -3.80 11.64
CA SER A 106 1.73 -3.90 10.81
C SER A 106 2.05 -4.41 9.41
N VAL A 107 3.13 -3.92 8.80
CA VAL A 107 3.61 -4.41 7.49
C VAL A 107 4.02 -5.89 7.59
N ASN A 108 4.76 -6.28 8.63
CA ASN A 108 5.16 -7.68 8.82
C ASN A 108 3.96 -8.61 9.00
N THR A 109 2.92 -8.17 9.73
CA THR A 109 1.67 -8.94 9.84
C THR A 109 1.01 -9.13 8.49
N CYS A 110 0.88 -8.07 7.68
CA CYS A 110 0.36 -8.18 6.31
C CYS A 110 1.17 -9.16 5.45
N ARG A 111 2.50 -9.07 5.50
CA ARG A 111 3.40 -10.00 4.80
C ARG A 111 3.17 -11.45 5.21
N LEU A 112 3.14 -11.71 6.52
CA LEU A 112 2.90 -13.06 7.06
C LEU A 112 1.55 -13.61 6.59
N LEU A 113 0.50 -12.79 6.55
CA LEU A 113 -0.81 -13.23 6.07
C LEU A 113 -0.79 -13.59 4.57
N ILE A 114 -0.12 -12.79 3.73
CA ILE A 114 0.05 -13.10 2.30
C ILE A 114 0.85 -14.40 2.13
N GLN A 115 1.93 -14.57 2.87
CA GLN A 115 2.78 -15.77 2.81
C GLN A 115 2.03 -17.04 3.24
N ASN A 116 1.13 -16.92 4.21
CA ASN A 116 0.32 -18.03 4.73
C ASN A 116 -1.04 -18.19 4.02
N ASP A 117 -1.26 -17.52 2.90
CA ASP A 117 -2.51 -17.62 2.16
C ASP A 117 -2.84 -19.09 1.78
N PRO A 118 -4.05 -19.57 2.12
CA PRO A 118 -4.45 -20.92 1.78
C PRO A 118 -4.76 -21.01 0.28
N CYS A 119 -3.89 -21.67 -0.49
CA CYS A 119 -4.21 -22.04 -1.87
C CYS A 119 -5.40 -23.01 -1.85
N GLY A 120 -6.63 -22.49 -1.96
CA GLY A 120 -7.81 -23.32 -2.11
C GLY A 120 -7.69 -24.16 -3.39
N THR A 121 -7.91 -25.46 -3.31
CA THR A 121 -8.08 -26.30 -4.50
C THR A 121 -9.36 -25.85 -5.21
N PRO A 122 -9.29 -25.40 -6.48
CA PRO A 122 -10.47 -24.94 -7.18
C PRO A 122 -11.45 -26.11 -7.36
N SER A 123 -12.71 -25.92 -6.98
CA SER A 123 -13.77 -26.80 -7.47
C SER A 123 -14.16 -26.31 -8.85
N CYS A 124 -13.81 -27.07 -9.89
CA CYS A 124 -14.06 -26.70 -11.29
C CYS A 124 -15.55 -26.71 -11.62
N ASN A 125 -16.18 -25.58 -11.33
CA ASN A 125 -17.23 -24.93 -12.10
C ASN A 125 -17.19 -23.47 -11.64
N SER A 126 -16.74 -22.54 -12.50
CA SER A 126 -16.68 -21.06 -12.32
C SER A 126 -15.46 -20.40 -11.63
N CYS A 127 -14.33 -21.08 -11.40
CA CYS A 127 -13.14 -20.45 -10.76
C CYS A 127 -13.45 -19.77 -9.41
N ASN A 128 -14.51 -20.21 -8.74
CA ASN A 128 -14.87 -19.71 -7.43
C ASN A 128 -13.93 -20.31 -6.38
N GLU A 129 -13.31 -19.41 -5.63
CA GLU A 129 -12.48 -19.78 -4.49
C GLU A 129 -13.37 -20.40 -3.40
N PRO A 130 -12.89 -21.41 -2.67
CA PRO A 130 -13.59 -21.86 -1.47
C PRO A 130 -13.87 -20.68 -0.54
N SER A 131 -15.05 -20.62 0.09
CA SER A 131 -15.43 -19.50 0.96
C SER A 131 -14.41 -19.21 2.07
N PHE A 132 -13.74 -20.26 2.56
CA PHE A 132 -12.64 -20.11 3.51
C PHE A 132 -11.47 -19.31 2.94
N THR A 133 -11.03 -19.63 1.72
CA THR A 133 -9.95 -18.92 1.03
C THR A 133 -10.35 -17.48 0.72
N SER A 134 -11.56 -17.25 0.21
CA SER A 134 -12.01 -15.89 -0.10
C SER A 134 -12.09 -15.04 1.16
N ASN A 135 -12.66 -15.55 2.26
CA ASN A 135 -12.76 -14.82 3.54
C ASN A 135 -11.38 -14.49 4.11
N TYR A 136 -10.43 -15.43 4.03
CA TYR A 136 -9.05 -15.19 4.41
C TYR A 136 -8.45 -14.04 3.60
N ARG A 137 -8.65 -14.04 2.28
CA ARG A 137 -8.12 -13.00 1.38
C ARG A 137 -8.77 -11.64 1.61
N PHE A 138 -10.07 -11.57 1.83
CA PHE A 138 -10.76 -10.33 2.19
C PHE A 138 -10.20 -9.72 3.49
N SER A 139 -10.08 -10.53 4.55
CA SER A 139 -9.55 -10.05 5.82
C SER A 139 -8.08 -9.61 5.71
N THR A 140 -7.27 -10.38 4.98
CA THR A 140 -5.87 -10.04 4.71
C THR A 140 -5.76 -8.75 3.92
N PHE A 141 -6.59 -8.58 2.88
CA PHE A 141 -6.62 -7.38 2.05
C PHE A 141 -6.95 -6.13 2.88
N ALA A 142 -7.98 -6.21 3.72
CA ALA A 142 -8.36 -5.12 4.62
C ALA A 142 -7.22 -4.75 5.59
N LEU A 143 -6.59 -5.74 6.21
CA LEU A 143 -5.45 -5.53 7.12
C LEU A 143 -4.24 -4.91 6.40
N CYS A 144 -3.92 -5.40 5.20
CA CYS A 144 -2.85 -4.86 4.37
C CYS A 144 -3.13 -3.42 3.93
N SER A 145 -4.38 -3.08 3.62
CA SER A 145 -4.76 -1.70 3.29
C SER A 145 -4.52 -0.76 4.47
N GLY A 146 -4.84 -1.18 5.69
CA GLY A 146 -4.55 -0.42 6.91
C GLY A 146 -3.06 -0.28 7.18
N ALA A 147 -2.29 -1.38 7.04
CA ALA A 147 -0.85 -1.38 7.22
C ALA A 147 -0.12 -0.44 6.23
N LEU A 148 -0.62 -0.37 4.99
CA LEU A 148 -0.10 0.54 3.96
C LEU A 148 -0.71 1.94 4.02
N ARG A 149 -1.76 2.15 4.83
CA ARG A 149 -2.62 3.33 4.78
C ARG A 149 -3.06 3.63 3.35
N ALA A 150 -3.53 2.61 2.65
CA ALA A 150 -3.99 2.68 1.27
C ALA A 150 -5.44 3.21 1.22
N ASP A 151 -5.76 4.03 0.23
CA ASP A 151 -7.15 4.47 -0.01
C ASP A 151 -8.00 3.33 -0.58
N PHE A 152 -7.34 2.42 -1.29
CA PHE A 152 -7.97 1.25 -1.88
C PHE A 152 -8.01 0.11 -0.85
N SER A 153 -9.13 0.01 -0.15
CA SER A 153 -9.39 -0.96 0.93
C SER A 153 -10.44 -2.02 0.59
N PHE A 154 -11.03 -1.93 -0.61
CA PHE A 154 -11.96 -2.92 -1.13
C PHE A 154 -11.38 -3.60 -2.38
N PRO A 155 -11.45 -4.93 -2.51
CA PRO A 155 -10.95 -5.59 -3.71
C PRO A 155 -11.82 -5.29 -4.93
N PHE A 156 -11.21 -5.45 -6.10
CA PHE A 156 -11.85 -5.30 -7.39
C PHE A 156 -12.64 -6.56 -7.75
N PHE A 157 -13.83 -6.40 -8.32
CA PHE A 157 -14.68 -7.50 -8.76
C PHE A 157 -14.72 -7.53 -10.30
N LEU A 158 -14.55 -8.71 -10.89
CA LEU A 158 -14.70 -8.95 -12.33
C LEU A 158 -16.10 -9.48 -12.69
#